data_AF-A0AAF0VGT9-F1
#
_entry.id   AF-A0AAF0VGT9-F1
#
_cell.length_a   1.000
_cell.length_b   1.000
_cell.length_c   1.000
_cell.angle_alpha   90.00
_cell.angle_beta   90.00
_cell.angle_gamma   90.00
#
_symmetry.space_group_name_H-M   'P 1'
#
loop_
_entity.id
_entity.type
_entity.pdbx_description
1 polymer ?
#
loop_
_entity_poly.entity_id
_entity_poly.type
_entity_poly.pdbx_seq_one_letter_code
_entity_poly.pdbx_strand_id
1 'polypeptide(L)'
;MKFDDCIYKEITWFNADEIVEHETFDGIDSYELLRNLATLEADYSLDDRLDDEAVERVEDEENSLICVGRFRFDSLLAEGLAEWFKCDRYDGLVKHVRSCWLSRGGDDWYFYFVTGCGYDVISSDLLGCDADGVARRKFVDFLNGEEVAR
;
A
#
# COMPACT_ATOMS: atom_id res chain seq x y z
N MET A 1 -16.17 12.54 15.65
CA MET A 1 -16.32 12.69 14.17
C MET A 1 -16.97 11.40 13.68
N LYS A 2 -17.83 11.44 12.65
CA LYS A 2 -18.36 10.20 12.07
C LYS A 2 -17.61 9.95 10.76
N PHE A 3 -16.91 8.83 10.65
CA PHE A 3 -16.24 8.42 9.44
C PHE A 3 -17.24 7.88 8.43
N ASP A 4 -16.96 8.11 7.15
CA ASP A 4 -17.64 7.53 6.01
C ASP A 4 -16.58 7.11 4.97
N ASP A 5 -17.02 6.63 3.81
CA ASP A 5 -16.15 6.21 2.71
C ASP A 5 -15.18 7.29 2.20
N CYS A 6 -15.32 8.55 2.61
CA CYS A 6 -14.35 9.60 2.27
C CYS A 6 -12.98 9.37 2.90
N ILE A 7 -12.82 8.51 3.92
CA ILE A 7 -11.51 8.17 4.47
C ILE A 7 -10.56 7.61 3.40
N TYR A 8 -11.09 6.86 2.45
CA TYR A 8 -10.31 6.28 1.35
C TYR A 8 -9.87 7.31 0.30
N LYS A 9 -10.40 8.55 0.34
CA LYS A 9 -9.95 9.64 -0.54
C LYS A 9 -8.57 10.17 -0.14
N GLU A 10 -8.05 9.80 1.02
CA GLU A 10 -6.66 10.07 1.39
C GLU A 10 -5.65 9.29 0.53
N ILE A 11 -6.11 8.24 -0.15
CA ILE A 11 -5.29 7.49 -1.10
C ILE A 11 -5.26 8.24 -2.44
N THR A 12 -4.07 8.63 -2.85
CA THR A 12 -3.81 9.06 -4.23
C THR A 12 -3.40 7.83 -5.05
N TRP A 13 -3.97 7.67 -6.22
CA TRP A 13 -3.71 6.55 -7.12
C TRP A 13 -2.88 7.02 -8.31
N PHE A 14 -1.88 6.23 -8.69
CA PHE A 14 -0.99 6.51 -9.80
C PHE A 14 -0.88 5.27 -10.70
N ASN A 15 -0.86 5.48 -12.00
CA ASN A 15 -0.50 4.40 -12.92
C ASN A 15 1.02 4.18 -12.84
N ALA A 16 1.46 2.92 -12.85
CA ALA A 16 2.89 2.61 -12.85
C ALA A 16 3.61 3.23 -14.06
N ASP A 17 2.95 3.22 -15.23
CA ASP A 17 3.44 3.88 -16.45
C ASP A 17 3.70 5.38 -16.25
N GLU A 18 2.84 6.08 -15.50
CA GLU A 18 3.02 7.50 -15.20
C GLU A 18 4.22 7.74 -14.28
N ILE A 19 4.50 6.83 -13.34
CA ILE A 19 5.65 6.91 -12.45
C ILE A 19 6.95 6.76 -13.24
N VAL A 20 7.01 5.83 -14.19
CA VAL A 20 8.19 5.58 -15.06
C VAL A 20 8.54 6.79 -15.92
N GLU A 21 7.56 7.63 -16.29
CA GLU A 21 7.81 8.84 -17.07
C GLU A 21 8.62 9.92 -16.32
N HIS A 22 8.75 9.78 -15.00
CA HIS A 22 9.51 10.70 -14.15
C HIS A 22 10.83 10.07 -13.70
N GLU A 23 11.93 10.84 -13.72
CA GLU A 23 13.18 10.39 -13.08
C GLU A 23 13.00 10.23 -11.56
N THR A 24 12.21 11.13 -10.95
CA THR A 24 11.91 11.10 -9.52
C THR A 24 10.42 11.29 -9.25
N PHE A 25 9.89 10.53 -8.29
CA PHE A 25 8.52 10.61 -7.80
C PHE A 25 8.51 10.92 -6.30
N ASP A 26 7.87 12.02 -5.89
CA ASP A 26 7.95 12.57 -4.53
C ASP A 26 9.39 12.79 -4.01
N GLY A 27 10.39 12.90 -4.91
CA GLY A 27 11.80 13.03 -4.54
C GLY A 27 12.52 11.69 -4.27
N ILE A 28 11.86 10.56 -4.55
CA ILE A 28 12.43 9.22 -4.61
C ILE A 28 12.77 8.91 -6.06
N ASP A 29 13.82 8.15 -6.33
CA ASP A 29 14.07 7.64 -7.69
C ASP A 29 12.90 6.73 -8.13
N SER A 30 12.30 7.01 -9.28
CA SER A 30 11.09 6.31 -9.70
C SER A 30 11.33 4.83 -9.98
N TYR A 31 12.52 4.48 -10.46
CA TYR A 31 12.91 3.09 -10.67
C TYR A 31 13.07 2.38 -9.33
N GLU A 32 13.73 3.00 -8.35
CA GLU A 32 13.82 2.46 -6.98
C GLU A 32 12.44 2.21 -6.36
N LEU A 33 11.50 3.14 -6.53
CA LEU A 33 10.14 2.99 -6.02
C LEU A 33 9.45 1.75 -6.59
N LEU A 34 9.41 1.62 -7.93
CA LEU A 34 8.74 0.49 -8.57
C LEU A 34 9.47 -0.83 -8.30
N ARG A 35 10.80 -0.81 -8.29
CA ARG A 35 11.61 -1.99 -7.99
C ARG A 35 11.37 -2.51 -6.57
N ASN A 36 11.30 -1.62 -5.58
CA ASN A 36 11.03 -2.02 -4.20
C ASN A 36 9.61 -2.58 -4.03
N LEU A 37 8.61 -1.95 -4.66
CA LEU A 37 7.24 -2.46 -4.65
C LEU A 37 7.13 -3.83 -5.33
N ALA A 38 7.79 -4.03 -6.47
CA ALA A 38 7.85 -5.32 -7.16
C ALA A 38 8.57 -6.39 -6.35
N THR A 39 9.64 -6.02 -5.63
CA THR A 39 10.38 -6.94 -4.76
C THR A 39 9.49 -7.46 -3.64
N LEU A 40 8.70 -6.57 -3.03
CA LEU A 40 7.73 -6.95 -2.00
C LEU A 40 6.57 -7.77 -2.57
N GLU A 41 6.10 -7.46 -3.79
CA GLU A 41 5.04 -8.21 -4.47
C GLU A 41 5.47 -9.64 -4.82
N ALA A 42 6.74 -9.83 -5.18
CA ALA A 42 7.35 -11.15 -5.36
C ALA A 42 7.63 -11.91 -4.05
N ASP A 43 7.18 -11.39 -2.89
CA ASP A 43 7.37 -11.94 -1.55
C ASP A 43 8.85 -12.02 -1.12
N TYR A 44 9.66 -11.06 -1.56
CA TYR A 44 11.06 -10.90 -1.16
C TYR A 44 11.26 -9.72 -0.21
N SER A 45 12.28 -9.83 0.65
CA SER A 45 12.72 -8.75 1.54
C SER A 45 13.60 -7.75 0.79
N LEU A 46 13.43 -6.46 1.07
CA LEU A 46 14.30 -5.39 0.55
C LEU A 46 15.74 -5.46 1.10
N ASP A 47 15.94 -6.13 2.23
CA ASP A 47 17.26 -6.27 2.88
C ASP A 47 18.05 -7.49 2.36
N ASP A 48 17.39 -8.39 1.62
CA ASP A 48 18.00 -9.65 1.18
C ASP A 48 18.73 -9.48 -0.16
N ARG A 49 19.84 -10.22 -0.32
CA ARG A 49 20.51 -10.32 -1.61
C ARG A 49 19.73 -11.28 -2.50
N LEU A 50 19.15 -10.75 -3.56
CA LEU A 50 18.49 -11.54 -4.59
C LEU A 50 19.52 -12.31 -5.43
N ASP A 51 19.22 -13.57 -5.74
CA ASP A 51 19.92 -14.34 -6.77
C ASP A 51 19.30 -14.08 -8.15
N ASP A 52 19.87 -14.67 -9.21
CA ASP A 52 19.45 -14.40 -10.58
C ASP A 52 17.99 -14.81 -10.83
N GLU A 53 17.49 -15.89 -10.20
CA GLU A 53 16.08 -16.33 -10.33
C GLU A 53 15.13 -15.35 -9.63
N ALA A 54 15.51 -14.89 -8.42
CA ALA A 54 14.73 -13.89 -7.72
C ALA A 54 14.72 -12.54 -8.47
N VAL A 55 15.84 -12.15 -9.09
CA VAL A 55 15.91 -10.94 -9.92
C VAL A 55 14.94 -11.01 -11.10
N GLU A 56 14.90 -12.14 -11.82
CA GLU A 56 13.97 -12.35 -12.96
C GLU A 56 12.51 -12.27 -12.51
N ARG A 57 12.16 -12.87 -11.36
CA ARG A 57 10.80 -12.75 -10.80
C ARG A 57 10.43 -11.32 -10.45
N VAL A 58 11.35 -10.57 -9.84
CA VAL A 58 11.09 -9.16 -9.52
C VAL A 58 10.96 -8.32 -10.79
N GLU A 59 11.72 -8.60 -11.84
CA GLU A 59 11.54 -7.95 -13.14
C GLU A 59 10.17 -8.28 -13.77
N ASP A 60 9.72 -9.52 -13.67
CA ASP A 60 8.38 -9.91 -14.13
C ASP A 60 7.28 -9.16 -13.36
N GLU A 61 7.39 -9.06 -12.03
CA GLU A 61 6.42 -8.30 -11.23
C GLU A 61 6.49 -6.80 -11.50
N GLU A 62 7.68 -6.23 -11.66
CA GLU A 62 7.89 -4.82 -11.99
C GLU A 62 7.17 -4.45 -13.30
N ASN A 63 7.29 -5.30 -14.32
CA ASN A 63 6.59 -5.14 -15.60
C ASN A 63 5.08 -5.44 -15.52
N SER A 64 4.61 -6.06 -14.44
CA SER A 64 3.21 -6.40 -14.19
C SER A 64 2.47 -5.32 -13.37
N LEU A 65 3.20 -4.41 -12.72
CA LEU A 65 2.61 -3.35 -11.91
C LEU A 65 1.75 -2.42 -12.75
N ILE A 66 0.52 -2.19 -12.28
CA ILE A 66 -0.46 -1.33 -12.98
C ILE A 66 -0.74 -0.07 -12.19
N CYS A 67 -1.05 -0.21 -10.89
CA CYS A 67 -1.50 0.88 -10.06
C CYS A 67 -0.79 0.86 -8.70
N VAL A 68 -0.35 2.05 -8.29
CA VAL A 68 0.28 2.30 -6.99
C VAL A 68 -0.63 3.25 -6.19
N GLY A 69 -1.05 2.80 -5.01
CA GLY A 69 -1.72 3.62 -4.03
C GLY A 69 -0.73 4.30 -3.10
N ARG A 70 -0.98 5.56 -2.77
CA ARG A 70 -0.15 6.35 -1.86
C ARG A 70 -0.99 7.09 -0.83
N PHE A 71 -0.64 7.01 0.45
CA PHE A 71 -1.21 7.85 1.50
C PHE A 71 -0.14 8.30 2.51
N ARG A 72 -0.39 9.41 3.21
CA ARG A 72 0.57 10.00 4.16
C ARG A 72 0.71 9.12 5.40
N PHE A 73 1.91 9.08 5.97
CA PHE A 73 2.21 8.36 7.20
C PHE A 73 1.42 8.87 8.43
N ASP A 74 1.15 10.18 8.48
CA ASP A 74 0.45 10.88 9.56
C ASP A 74 -1.03 11.15 9.24
N SER A 75 -1.62 10.38 8.32
CA SER A 75 -3.00 10.56 7.88
C SER A 75 -3.99 9.80 8.78
N LEU A 76 -5.27 10.22 8.79
CA LEU A 76 -6.31 9.52 9.56
C LEU A 76 -6.50 8.08 9.05
N LEU A 77 -6.31 7.86 7.74
CA LEU A 77 -6.31 6.51 7.17
C LEU A 77 -5.16 5.67 7.75
N ALA A 78 -3.94 6.19 7.82
CA ALA A 78 -2.80 5.47 8.42
C ALA A 78 -3.05 5.14 9.89
N GLU A 79 -3.60 6.09 10.65
CA GLU A 79 -4.00 5.87 12.04
C GLU A 79 -5.02 4.74 12.17
N GLY A 80 -6.09 4.81 11.39
CA GLY A 80 -7.15 3.82 11.36
C GLY A 80 -6.67 2.42 10.98
N LEU A 81 -5.80 2.32 9.96
CA LEU A 81 -5.23 1.05 9.52
C LEU A 81 -4.36 0.44 10.61
N ALA A 82 -3.56 1.25 11.32
CA ALA A 82 -2.70 0.74 12.38
C ALA A 82 -3.52 0.18 13.54
N GLU A 83 -4.63 0.81 13.89
CA GLU A 83 -5.58 0.25 14.86
C GLU A 83 -6.25 -1.04 14.35
N TRP A 84 -6.68 -1.05 13.09
CA TRP A 84 -7.32 -2.20 12.44
C TRP A 84 -6.42 -3.45 12.41
N PHE A 85 -5.13 -3.26 12.12
CA PHE A 85 -4.14 -4.32 12.12
C PHE A 85 -3.49 -4.56 13.49
N LYS A 86 -3.81 -3.74 14.49
CA LYS A 86 -3.23 -3.77 15.84
C LYS A 86 -1.70 -3.63 15.81
N CYS A 87 -1.21 -2.71 14.99
CA CYS A 87 0.21 -2.40 14.91
C CYS A 87 0.65 -1.63 16.17
N ASP A 88 1.77 -2.03 16.77
CA ASP A 88 2.37 -1.28 17.89
C ASP A 88 2.89 0.10 17.47
N ARG A 89 3.19 0.27 16.17
CA ARG A 89 3.67 1.50 15.54
C ARG A 89 3.19 1.56 14.08
N TYR A 90 3.00 2.78 13.53
CA TYR A 90 2.50 2.97 12.16
C TYR A 90 3.36 2.30 11.08
N ASP A 91 4.69 2.24 11.25
CA ASP A 91 5.59 1.55 10.33
C ASP A 91 5.34 0.02 10.27
N GLY A 92 4.58 -0.54 11.22
CA GLY A 92 4.11 -1.92 11.18
C GLY A 92 3.13 -2.22 10.03
N LEU A 93 2.51 -1.19 9.43
CA LEU A 93 1.58 -1.34 8.31
C LEU A 93 2.19 -2.04 7.10
N VAL A 94 3.50 -1.87 6.87
CA VAL A 94 4.23 -2.51 5.76
C VAL A 94 4.17 -4.04 5.79
N LYS A 95 3.82 -4.64 6.94
CA LYS A 95 3.68 -6.10 7.11
C LYS A 95 2.27 -6.63 6.86
N HIS A 96 1.31 -5.73 6.68
CA HIS A 96 -0.12 -6.07 6.64
C HIS A 96 -0.80 -5.61 5.36
N VAL A 97 -0.42 -4.44 4.86
CA VAL A 97 -0.84 -3.94 3.56
C VAL A 97 0.00 -4.66 2.50
N ARG A 98 -0.64 -5.15 1.45
CA ARG A 98 0.02 -5.87 0.35
C ARG A 98 1.15 -5.02 -0.23
N SER A 99 2.34 -5.61 -0.31
CA SER A 99 3.51 -5.05 -1.02
C SER A 99 3.74 -3.57 -0.71
N CYS A 100 3.67 -3.26 0.57
CA CYS A 100 3.65 -1.91 1.08
C CYS A 100 5.05 -1.46 1.49
N TRP A 101 5.47 -0.32 0.97
CA TRP A 101 6.74 0.31 1.29
C TRP A 101 6.53 1.68 1.93
N LEU A 102 7.15 1.90 3.08
CA LEU A 102 7.19 3.20 3.74
C LEU A 102 8.46 3.92 3.30
N SER A 103 8.31 5.03 2.58
CA SER A 103 9.44 5.82 2.09
C SER A 103 9.21 7.31 2.31
N ARG A 104 10.30 8.08 2.29
CA ARG A 104 10.30 9.51 2.54
C ARG A 104 10.31 10.27 1.23
N GLY A 105 9.27 11.07 1.00
CA GLY A 105 9.18 12.00 -0.11
C GLY A 105 9.50 13.43 0.34
N GLY A 106 10.73 13.89 0.12
CA GLY A 106 11.19 15.18 0.62
C GLY A 106 11.17 15.27 2.16
N ASP A 107 10.28 16.10 2.70
CA ASP A 107 10.09 16.30 4.15
C ASP A 107 8.96 15.42 4.74
N ASP A 108 8.12 14.82 3.89
CA ASP A 108 6.96 14.02 4.30
C ASP A 108 7.24 12.50 4.14
N TRP A 109 6.52 11.68 4.90
CA TRP A 109 6.58 10.21 4.79
C TRP A 109 5.28 9.66 4.20
N TYR A 110 5.40 8.69 3.30
CA TYR A 110 4.28 8.08 2.60
C TYR A 110 4.38 6.57 2.60
N PHE A 111 3.23 5.92 2.71
CA PHE A 111 3.06 4.52 2.37
C PHE A 111 2.72 4.42 0.88
N TYR A 112 3.46 3.58 0.17
CA TYR A 112 3.20 3.18 -1.21
C TYR A 112 2.84 1.71 -1.21
N PHE A 113 1.82 1.31 -1.96
CA PHE A 113 1.44 -0.10 -2.08
C PHE A 113 0.88 -0.37 -3.47
N VAL A 114 1.02 -1.60 -3.94
CA VAL A 114 0.48 -2.00 -5.25
C VAL A 114 -0.94 -2.54 -5.08
N THR A 115 -1.72 -2.42 -6.14
CA THR A 115 -3.05 -3.08 -6.20
C THR A 115 -3.14 -3.99 -7.39
N GLY A 116 -3.84 -5.12 -7.22
CA GLY A 116 -4.19 -5.98 -8.32
C GLY A 116 -5.26 -5.39 -9.24
N CYS A 117 -5.64 -6.14 -10.27
CA CYS A 117 -6.83 -5.84 -11.06
C CYS A 117 -8.08 -6.46 -10.42
N GLY A 118 -9.06 -5.64 -10.05
CA GLY A 118 -10.29 -6.14 -9.43
C GLY A 118 -11.31 -5.06 -9.09
N TYR A 119 -12.51 -5.47 -8.71
CA TYR A 119 -13.58 -4.54 -8.34
C TYR A 119 -13.40 -3.93 -6.94
N ASP A 120 -12.67 -4.58 -6.04
CA ASP A 120 -12.49 -4.10 -4.66
C ASP A 120 -11.09 -4.35 -4.09
N VAL A 121 -10.13 -3.60 -4.65
CA VAL A 121 -8.73 -3.60 -4.22
C VAL A 121 -8.53 -3.04 -2.81
N ILE A 122 -9.50 -2.28 -2.29
CA ILE A 122 -9.41 -1.74 -0.92
C ILE A 122 -9.57 -2.87 0.09
N SER A 123 -10.58 -3.72 -0.04
CA SER A 123 -10.77 -4.82 0.92
C SER A 123 -9.62 -5.83 0.85
N SER A 124 -9.14 -6.16 -0.35
CA SER A 124 -8.04 -7.13 -0.49
C SER A 124 -6.68 -6.55 -0.16
N ASP A 125 -6.26 -5.54 -0.91
CA ASP A 125 -4.86 -5.14 -0.94
C ASP A 125 -4.51 -4.19 0.23
N LEU A 126 -5.48 -3.37 0.66
CA LEU A 126 -5.29 -2.44 1.78
C LEU A 126 -5.73 -3.02 3.14
N LEU A 127 -6.89 -3.68 3.20
CA LEU A 127 -7.47 -4.16 4.47
C LEU A 127 -7.14 -5.62 4.81
N GLY A 128 -6.53 -6.36 3.88
CA GLY A 128 -6.10 -7.74 4.08
C GLY A 128 -7.27 -8.71 4.28
N CYS A 129 -8.35 -8.52 3.53
CA CYS A 129 -9.61 -9.29 3.60
C CYS A 129 -10.02 -9.78 2.20
N ASP A 130 -11.16 -10.47 2.10
CA ASP A 130 -11.69 -10.90 0.80
C ASP A 130 -12.14 -9.69 -0.06
N ALA A 131 -11.99 -9.80 -1.38
CA ALA A 131 -12.32 -8.75 -2.36
C ALA A 131 -13.84 -8.64 -2.64
N ASP A 132 -14.67 -8.51 -1.60
CA ASP A 132 -16.14 -8.56 -1.67
C ASP A 132 -16.87 -7.26 -1.28
N GLY A 133 -16.14 -6.19 -0.94
CA GLY A 133 -16.71 -4.90 -0.51
C GLY A 133 -17.08 -4.83 0.97
N VAL A 134 -17.09 -5.94 1.69
CA VAL A 134 -17.59 -6.00 3.08
C VAL A 134 -16.57 -5.40 4.04
N ALA A 135 -15.28 -5.70 3.86
CA ALA A 135 -14.24 -5.19 4.75
C ALA A 135 -14.15 -3.67 4.70
N ARG A 136 -14.31 -3.07 3.52
CA ARG A 136 -14.38 -1.61 3.36
C ARG A 136 -15.43 -0.95 4.26
N ARG A 137 -16.63 -1.54 4.35
CA ARG A 137 -17.69 -1.00 5.22
C ARG A 137 -17.37 -1.28 6.70
N LYS A 138 -16.95 -2.50 7.03
CA LYS A 138 -16.56 -2.88 8.40
C LYS A 138 -15.46 -1.98 8.96
N PHE A 139 -14.49 -1.59 8.14
CA PHE A 139 -13.44 -0.66 8.56
C PHE A 139 -14.00 0.71 8.91
N VAL A 140 -14.95 1.25 8.13
CA VAL A 140 -15.61 2.52 8.48
C VAL A 140 -16.43 2.39 9.78
N ASP A 141 -17.14 1.28 9.96
CA ASP A 141 -17.90 1.00 11.19
C ASP A 141 -16.94 0.87 12.40
N PHE A 142 -15.80 0.20 12.22
CA PHE A 142 -14.72 0.11 13.22
C PHE A 142 -14.20 1.49 13.63
N LEU A 143 -13.88 2.37 12.67
CA LEU A 143 -13.42 3.73 12.97
C LEU A 143 -14.47 4.56 13.73
N ASN A 144 -15.75 4.21 13.62
CA ASN A 144 -16.84 4.82 14.37
C ASN A 144 -17.07 4.18 15.76
N GLY A 145 -16.24 3.21 16.16
CA GLY A 145 -16.30 2.55 17.46
C GLY A 145 -17.29 1.37 17.52
N GLU A 146 -17.72 0.84 16.38
CA GLU A 146 -18.58 -0.34 16.32
C GLU A 146 -17.74 -1.62 16.46
N GLU A 147 -18.27 -2.60 17.20
CA GLU A 147 -17.61 -3.90 17.35
C GLU A 147 -17.79 -4.72 16.07
N VAL A 148 -16.71 -4.85 15.29
CA VAL A 148 -16.70 -5.60 14.04
C VAL A 148 -15.71 -6.76 14.09
N ALA A 149 -16.13 -7.91 13.56
CA ALA A 149 -15.22 -9.02 13.30
C ALA A 149 -14.60 -8.84 11.91
N ARG A 150 -13.27 -8.83 11.85
CA ARG A 150 -12.49 -8.80 10.61
C ARG A 150 -12.66 -10.11 9.86
#